data_AF-A0A080QCE1-F1
#
_entry.id   AF-A0A080QCE1-F1
#
_cell.length_a   1.000
_cell.length_b   1.000
_cell.length_c   1.000
_cell.angle_alpha   90.00
_cell.angle_beta   90.00
_cell.angle_gamma   90.00
#
_symmetry.space_group_name_H-M   'P 1'
#
loop_
_entity.id
_entity.type
_entity.pdbx_description
1 polymer ?
#
loop_
_entity_poly.entity_id
_entity_poly.type
_entity_poly.pdbx_seq_one_letter_code
_entity_poly.pdbx_strand_id
1 'polypeptide(L)'
;MPVYVKIDSGNFGTITQKTGSKDVAGRNSNTTSPLSEDYCLTFDWGYEFHQPHNDSFGAADHSQAALESVVWVKVPMYHSIPALLLNVMAGKDNIKEMDVVEVDRAATGGSNKTTMVSTFKDGIVTDLKLEQGDQRNPDEKGRGHIIVKMKFQDITYDDKVINVSGHLDTTNAS
;
A
#
# COMPACT_ATOMS: atom_id res chain seq x y z
N MET A 1 1.48 -13.68 6.92
CA MET A 1 0.98 -12.95 8.10
C MET A 1 0.04 -11.85 7.59
N PRO A 2 -0.93 -11.35 8.37
CA PRO A 2 -1.83 -10.30 7.90
C PRO A 2 -1.07 -8.99 7.67
N VAL A 3 -1.31 -8.41 6.50
CA VAL A 3 -0.74 -7.14 6.07
C VAL A 3 -1.83 -6.08 6.09
N TYR A 4 -1.48 -4.92 6.58
CA TYR A 4 -2.37 -3.78 6.71
C TYR A 4 -1.78 -2.57 5.99
N VAL A 5 -2.61 -1.83 5.25
CA VAL A 5 -2.17 -0.66 4.51
C VAL A 5 -2.96 0.57 4.94
N LYS A 6 -2.26 1.69 5.13
CA LYS A 6 -2.85 3.01 5.27
C LYS A 6 -2.32 3.91 4.16
N ILE A 7 -3.21 4.62 3.47
CA ILE A 7 -2.83 5.54 2.39
C ILE A 7 -3.37 6.92 2.72
N ASP A 8 -2.48 7.90 2.86
CA ASP A 8 -2.79 9.29 3.13
C ASP A 8 -2.52 10.14 1.88
N SER A 9 -3.54 10.84 1.42
CA SER A 9 -3.42 11.85 0.37
C SER A 9 -3.00 13.20 0.94
N GLY A 10 -2.48 14.09 0.08
CA GLY A 10 -2.10 15.44 0.46
C GLY A 10 -3.30 16.28 0.90
N ASN A 11 -4.41 16.22 0.16
CA ASN A 11 -5.56 17.11 0.32
C ASN A 11 -6.88 16.40 0.64
N PHE A 12 -7.03 15.12 0.32
CA PHE A 12 -8.28 14.37 0.52
C PHE A 12 -8.29 13.49 1.79
N GLY A 13 -7.29 13.63 2.66
CA GLY A 13 -7.15 12.86 3.90
C GLY A 13 -6.80 11.39 3.66
N THR A 14 -7.17 10.52 4.61
CA THR A 14 -6.84 9.09 4.55
C THR A 14 -7.78 8.34 3.61
N ILE A 15 -7.25 7.76 2.54
CA ILE A 15 -8.00 7.01 1.52
C ILE A 15 -8.59 5.72 2.10
N THR A 16 -7.84 5.08 3.01
CA THR A 16 -8.26 3.86 3.71
C THR A 16 -9.05 4.16 4.99
N GLN A 17 -9.57 5.38 5.14
CA GLN A 17 -10.24 5.81 6.37
C GLN A 17 -11.32 4.82 6.82
N LYS A 18 -11.28 4.46 8.11
CA LYS A 18 -12.21 3.53 8.78
C LYS A 18 -12.34 2.14 8.16
N THR A 19 -11.48 1.75 7.21
CA THR A 19 -11.57 0.45 6.55
C THR A 19 -11.18 -0.73 7.44
N GLY A 20 -10.52 -0.48 8.57
CA GLY A 20 -10.30 -1.44 9.65
C GLY A 20 -11.37 -1.42 10.75
N SER A 21 -12.35 -0.51 10.70
CA SER A 21 -13.43 -0.42 11.70
C SER A 21 -14.41 -1.58 11.60
N LYS A 22 -15.16 -1.84 12.68
CA LYS A 22 -16.24 -2.85 12.68
C LYS A 22 -17.35 -2.51 11.70
N ASP A 23 -17.64 -1.24 11.49
CA ASP A 23 -18.74 -0.80 10.63
C ASP A 23 -18.47 -1.08 9.15
N VAL A 24 -17.19 -1.03 8.73
CA VAL A 24 -16.79 -1.25 7.33
C VAL A 24 -16.30 -2.67 7.09
N ALA A 25 -15.40 -3.19 7.94
CA ALA A 25 -14.78 -4.50 7.74
C ALA A 25 -15.54 -5.66 8.39
N GLY A 26 -16.50 -5.38 9.27
CA GLY A 26 -17.27 -6.41 9.99
C GLY A 26 -16.34 -7.37 10.72
N ARG A 27 -16.38 -8.65 10.33
CA ARG A 27 -15.55 -9.71 10.93
C ARG A 27 -14.04 -9.56 10.67
N ASN A 28 -13.66 -8.78 9.65
CA ASN A 28 -12.27 -8.52 9.30
C ASN A 28 -11.71 -7.25 9.95
N SER A 29 -12.48 -6.61 10.85
CA SER A 29 -12.05 -5.40 11.54
C SER A 29 -10.74 -5.61 12.28
N ASN A 30 -9.90 -4.57 12.27
CA ASN A 30 -8.68 -4.48 13.05
C ASN A 30 -8.77 -3.23 13.93
N THR A 31 -9.24 -3.44 15.16
CA THR A 31 -9.41 -2.38 16.18
C THR A 31 -8.37 -2.49 17.29
N THR A 32 -7.41 -3.39 17.12
CA THR A 32 -6.39 -3.73 18.11
C THR A 32 -5.10 -2.96 17.84
N SER A 33 -4.56 -2.35 18.90
CA SER A 33 -3.24 -1.71 18.93
C SER A 33 -2.14 -2.62 18.36
N PRO A 34 -1.13 -2.08 17.66
CA PRO A 34 -0.78 -0.66 17.51
C PRO A 34 -1.44 0.09 16.35
N LEU A 35 -2.24 -0.59 15.53
CA LEU A 35 -2.82 -0.01 14.33
C LEU A 35 -4.16 0.68 14.65
N SER A 36 -4.45 1.77 13.93
CA SER A 36 -5.75 2.44 13.98
C SER A 36 -6.76 1.76 13.04
N GLU A 37 -8.03 2.18 13.13
CA GLU A 37 -9.09 1.71 12.24
C GLU A 37 -8.95 2.20 10.78
N ASP A 38 -7.97 3.04 10.49
CA ASP A 38 -7.69 3.52 9.13
C ASP A 38 -6.76 2.58 8.36
N TYR A 39 -6.26 1.54 9.01
CA TYR A 39 -5.46 0.49 8.37
C TYR A 39 -6.37 -0.57 7.76
N CYS A 40 -6.33 -0.68 6.43
CA CYS A 40 -7.07 -1.65 5.64
C CYS A 40 -6.36 -3.01 5.65
N LEU A 41 -7.08 -4.09 5.99
CA LEU A 41 -6.58 -5.44 5.72
C LEU A 41 -6.36 -5.60 4.21
N THR A 42 -5.15 -5.97 3.81
CA THR A 42 -4.72 -6.01 2.42
C THR A 42 -4.59 -7.46 1.97
N PHE A 43 -5.07 -7.76 0.75
CA PHE A 43 -4.97 -9.11 0.19
C PHE A 43 -3.58 -9.38 -0.34
N ASP A 44 -2.98 -8.39 -0.99
CA ASP A 44 -1.66 -8.52 -1.60
C ASP A 44 -1.02 -7.14 -1.81
N TRP A 45 0.31 -7.08 -1.86
CA TRP A 45 1.05 -5.86 -2.13
C TRP A 45 2.45 -6.19 -2.63
N GLY A 46 3.08 -5.24 -3.31
CA GLY A 46 4.46 -5.37 -3.72
C GLY A 46 5.02 -4.09 -4.30
N TYR A 47 6.31 -4.09 -4.57
CA TYR A 47 6.99 -3.03 -5.27
C TYR A 47 8.09 -3.59 -6.16
N GLU A 48 8.34 -2.90 -7.27
CA GLU A 48 9.39 -3.21 -8.23
C GLU A 48 10.14 -1.93 -8.58
N PHE A 49 11.44 -2.07 -8.84
CA PHE A 49 12.29 -0.99 -9.30
C PHE A 49 12.73 -1.25 -10.72
N HIS A 50 12.57 -0.24 -11.56
CA HIS A 50 13.04 -0.27 -12.93
C HIS A 50 14.16 0.75 -13.07
N GLN A 51 15.38 0.25 -13.20
CA GLN A 51 16.51 1.05 -13.65
C GLN A 51 16.60 0.85 -15.18
N PRO A 52 16.47 1.90 -16.00
CA PRO A 52 16.65 1.78 -17.44
C PRO A 52 18.09 1.36 -17.68
N HIS A 53 18.29 0.12 -18.13
CA HIS A 53 19.59 -0.35 -18.56
C HIS A 53 19.98 0.38 -19.83
N ASN A 54 21.12 1.06 -19.78
CA ASN A 54 21.80 1.44 -21.00
C ASN A 54 22.73 0.27 -21.36
N ASP A 55 22.25 -0.66 -22.18
CA ASP A 55 22.95 -1.90 -22.60
C ASP A 55 24.33 -1.65 -23.27
N SER A 56 24.69 -0.39 -23.48
CA SER A 56 25.90 0.07 -24.16
C SER A 56 27.04 0.50 -23.22
N PHE A 57 26.84 0.53 -21.90
CA PHE A 57 27.86 0.98 -20.95
C PHE A 57 28.32 -0.16 -20.03
N GLY A 58 29.44 -0.79 -20.37
CA GLY A 58 30.10 -1.77 -19.50
C GLY A 58 30.50 -1.14 -18.17
N ALA A 59 30.10 -1.76 -17.06
CA ALA A 59 30.51 -1.43 -15.68
C ALA A 59 30.47 0.08 -15.32
N ALA A 60 29.58 0.87 -15.94
CA ALA A 60 29.54 2.30 -15.73
C ALA A 60 28.89 2.65 -14.38
N ASP A 61 29.37 3.74 -13.79
CA ASP A 61 28.81 4.33 -12.59
C ASP A 61 27.31 4.62 -12.77
N HIS A 62 26.49 3.94 -11.98
CA HIS A 62 25.02 4.02 -12.01
C HIS A 62 24.47 5.16 -11.15
N SER A 63 25.34 6.00 -10.57
CA SER A 63 24.96 7.10 -9.66
C SER A 63 23.97 8.12 -10.24
N GLN A 64 23.76 8.15 -11.56
CA GLN A 64 22.85 9.09 -12.24
C GLN A 64 21.73 8.42 -13.06
N ALA A 65 21.59 7.10 -13.03
CA ALA A 65 20.49 6.45 -13.75
C ALA A 65 19.17 6.65 -13.00
N ALA A 66 18.13 7.13 -13.71
CA ALA A 66 16.79 7.28 -13.17
C ALA A 66 16.31 5.96 -12.57
N LEU A 67 15.81 5.98 -11.34
CA LEU A 67 15.24 4.80 -10.69
C LEU A 67 13.73 4.99 -10.60
N GLU A 68 12.99 4.25 -11.41
CA GLU A 68 11.53 4.28 -11.34
C GLU A 68 11.02 3.24 -10.33
N SER A 69 10.00 3.60 -9.55
CA SER A 69 9.31 2.68 -8.66
C SER A 69 7.94 2.35 -9.23
N VAL A 70 7.50 1.12 -9.04
CA VAL A 70 6.11 0.71 -9.23
C VAL A 70 5.69 0.01 -7.95
N VAL A 71 4.83 0.66 -7.17
CA VAL A 71 4.28 0.12 -5.94
C VAL A 71 2.82 -0.21 -6.17
N TRP A 72 2.38 -1.39 -5.75
CA TRP A 72 1.00 -1.81 -5.96
C TRP A 72 0.42 -2.43 -4.68
N VAL A 73 -0.87 -2.19 -4.48
CA VAL A 73 -1.65 -2.77 -3.37
C VAL A 73 -2.97 -3.31 -3.89
N LYS A 74 -3.39 -4.44 -3.34
CA LYS A 74 -4.65 -5.11 -3.62
C LYS A 74 -5.47 -5.17 -2.34
N VAL A 75 -6.51 -4.35 -2.26
CA VAL A 75 -7.37 -4.20 -1.08
C VAL A 75 -8.79 -4.67 -1.36
N PRO A 76 -9.58 -5.04 -0.33
CA PRO A 76 -11.00 -5.32 -0.49
C PRO A 76 -11.74 -4.13 -1.13
N MET A 77 -12.83 -4.42 -1.84
CA MET A 77 -13.68 -3.41 -2.47
C MET A 77 -14.55 -2.64 -1.45
N TYR A 78 -13.91 -1.99 -0.48
CA TYR A 78 -14.59 -1.09 0.45
C TYR A 78 -14.98 0.19 -0.28
N HIS A 79 -16.27 0.55 -0.23
CA HIS A 79 -16.88 1.62 -1.02
C HIS A 79 -16.20 3.00 -0.86
N SER A 80 -15.55 3.28 0.29
CA SER A 80 -14.85 4.54 0.54
C SER A 80 -13.58 4.70 -0.28
N ILE A 81 -12.82 3.62 -0.47
CA ILE A 81 -11.51 3.63 -1.15
C ILE A 81 -11.62 4.13 -2.61
N PRO A 82 -12.48 3.56 -3.49
CA PRO A 82 -12.52 3.99 -4.88
C PRO A 82 -13.08 5.41 -5.00
N ALA A 83 -14.01 5.83 -4.14
CA ALA A 83 -14.51 7.21 -4.14
C ALA A 83 -13.40 8.23 -3.83
N LEU A 84 -12.58 7.96 -2.82
CA LEU A 84 -11.46 8.83 -2.45
C LEU A 84 -10.34 8.79 -3.50
N LEU A 85 -10.02 7.63 -4.07
CA LEU A 85 -9.03 7.51 -5.14
C LEU A 85 -9.45 8.27 -6.40
N LEU A 86 -10.73 8.22 -6.77
CA LEU A 86 -11.24 9.00 -7.91
C LEU A 86 -11.10 10.51 -7.67
N ASN A 87 -11.32 10.99 -6.44
CA ASN A 87 -11.08 12.39 -6.09
C ASN A 87 -9.60 12.76 -6.18
N VAL A 88 -8.70 11.91 -5.66
CA VAL A 88 -7.24 12.10 -5.76
C VAL A 88 -6.81 12.19 -7.23
N MET A 89 -7.24 11.23 -8.06
CA MET A 89 -6.91 11.19 -9.49
C MET A 89 -7.49 12.41 -10.25
N ALA A 90 -8.75 12.77 -10.00
CA ALA A 90 -9.39 13.92 -10.65
C ALA A 90 -8.78 15.26 -10.21
N GLY A 91 -8.40 15.36 -8.94
CA GLY A 91 -7.73 16.54 -8.37
C GLY A 91 -6.24 16.63 -8.68
N LYS A 92 -5.66 15.59 -9.31
CA LYS A 92 -4.20 15.43 -9.47
C LYS A 92 -3.46 15.61 -8.15
N ASP A 93 -4.05 15.10 -7.07
CA ASP A 93 -3.48 15.18 -5.74
C ASP A 93 -2.37 14.13 -5.57
N ASN A 94 -1.44 14.42 -4.68
CA ASN A 94 -0.34 13.50 -4.38
C ASN A 94 -0.75 12.56 -3.24
N ILE A 95 -0.14 11.38 -3.23
CA ILE A 95 -0.12 10.50 -2.07
C ILE A 95 1.01 10.99 -1.17
N LYS A 96 0.66 11.54 -0.01
CA LYS A 96 1.64 12.03 0.97
C LYS A 96 2.44 10.86 1.53
N GLU A 97 1.74 9.81 1.95
CA GLU A 97 2.34 8.66 2.63
C GLU A 97 1.48 7.43 2.39
N MET A 98 2.13 6.29 2.19
CA MET A 98 1.52 4.98 2.32
C MET A 98 2.35 4.15 3.30
N ASP A 99 1.69 3.63 4.32
CA ASP A 99 2.26 2.67 5.25
C ASP A 99 1.77 1.26 4.91
N VAL A 100 2.68 0.31 4.86
CA VAL A 100 2.41 -1.12 4.83
C VAL A 100 2.96 -1.73 6.11
N VAL A 101 2.09 -2.37 6.87
CA VAL A 101 2.45 -2.96 8.16
C VAL A 101 2.08 -4.43 8.17
N GLU A 102 3.08 -5.29 8.36
CA GLU A 102 2.83 -6.68 8.69
C GLU A 102 2.76 -6.84 10.20
N VAL A 103 1.77 -7.62 10.65
CA VAL A 103 1.61 -7.92 12.06
C VAL A 103 1.50 -9.41 12.30
N ASP A 104 2.12 -9.85 13.39
CA ASP A 104 1.79 -11.11 14.04
C ASP A 104 0.57 -10.87 14.95
N ARG A 105 -0.51 -11.63 14.71
CA ARG A 105 -1.75 -11.46 15.46
C ARG A 105 -1.60 -12.06 16.84
N ALA A 106 -1.87 -11.25 17.87
CA ALA A 106 -1.94 -11.77 19.21
C ALA A 106 -3.09 -12.78 19.36
N ALA A 107 -2.91 -13.73 20.29
CA ALA A 107 -4.02 -14.53 20.81
C ALA A 107 -5.08 -13.62 21.46
N THR A 108 -6.29 -14.15 21.65
CA THR A 108 -7.47 -13.42 22.12
C THR A 108 -7.17 -12.48 23.30
N GLY A 109 -7.35 -11.17 23.10
CA GLY A 109 -7.18 -10.14 24.13
C GLY A 109 -5.80 -9.47 24.20
N GLY A 110 -4.82 -9.91 23.40
CA GLY A 110 -3.51 -9.26 23.31
C GLY A 110 -3.42 -8.17 22.23
N SER A 111 -2.31 -7.42 22.23
CA SER A 111 -1.96 -6.46 21.18
C SER A 111 -1.21 -7.14 20.04
N ASN A 112 -1.52 -6.77 18.79
CA ASN A 112 -0.77 -7.26 17.65
C ASN A 112 0.70 -6.83 17.76
N LYS A 113 1.63 -7.67 17.29
CA LYS A 113 3.04 -7.32 17.22
C LYS A 113 3.38 -6.97 15.79
N THR A 114 3.86 -5.75 15.55
CA THR A 114 4.39 -5.37 14.23
C THR A 114 5.67 -6.13 13.93
N THR A 115 5.70 -6.83 12.80
CA THR A 115 6.86 -7.60 12.32
C THR A 115 7.61 -6.84 11.23
N MET A 116 6.90 -6.05 10.41
CA MET A 116 7.49 -5.23 9.37
C MET A 116 6.72 -3.92 9.20
N VAL A 117 7.44 -2.84 8.88
CA VAL A 117 6.88 -1.57 8.43
C VAL A 117 7.57 -1.16 7.14
N SER A 118 6.81 -0.90 6.08
CA SER A 118 7.31 -0.20 4.89
C SER A 118 6.56 1.12 4.76
N THR A 119 7.28 2.22 4.61
CA THR A 119 6.70 3.55 4.44
C THR A 119 7.14 4.10 3.09
N PHE A 120 6.18 4.61 2.33
CA PHE A 120 6.36 5.17 0.99
C PHE A 120 5.86 6.60 0.99
N LYS A 121 6.65 7.58 0.56
CA LYS A 121 6.29 9.00 0.62
C LYS A 121 6.42 9.71 -0.72
N ASP A 122 5.68 10.81 -0.83
CA ASP A 122 5.67 11.71 -1.99
C ASP A 122 5.40 10.96 -3.30
N GLY A 123 4.23 10.33 -3.34
CA GLY A 123 3.79 9.50 -4.44
C GLY A 123 2.64 10.06 -5.25
N ILE A 124 2.31 9.32 -6.31
CA ILE A 124 1.17 9.58 -7.19
C ILE A 124 0.46 8.26 -7.51
N VAL A 125 -0.86 8.32 -7.73
CA VAL A 125 -1.62 7.18 -8.26
C VAL A 125 -1.42 7.12 -9.78
N THR A 126 -0.97 5.99 -10.29
CA THR A 126 -0.74 5.77 -11.73
C THR A 126 -1.78 4.89 -12.38
N ASP A 127 -2.41 3.98 -11.63
CA ASP A 127 -3.44 3.10 -12.15
C ASP A 127 -4.43 2.71 -11.04
N LEU A 128 -5.68 2.53 -11.42
CA LEU A 128 -6.77 2.07 -10.56
C LEU A 128 -7.60 1.03 -11.32
N LYS A 129 -7.60 -0.20 -10.84
CA LYS A 129 -8.39 -1.30 -11.39
C LYS A 129 -9.33 -1.86 -10.34
N LEU A 130 -10.59 -2.05 -10.72
CA LEU A 130 -11.59 -2.72 -9.91
C LEU A 130 -11.90 -4.08 -10.56
N GLU A 131 -11.80 -5.15 -9.79
CA GLU A 131 -12.13 -6.49 -10.25
C GLU A 131 -13.15 -7.11 -9.31
N GLN A 132 -14.25 -7.58 -9.89
CA GLN A 132 -15.28 -8.30 -9.16
C GLN A 132 -15.01 -9.81 -9.30
N GLY A 133 -15.03 -10.53 -8.18
CA GLY A 133 -14.92 -11.99 -8.20
C GLY A 133 -16.06 -12.66 -8.98
N ASP A 134 -15.82 -13.86 -9.52
CA ASP A 134 -16.82 -14.58 -10.29
C ASP A 134 -18.04 -14.89 -9.40
N GLN A 135 -19.19 -14.32 -9.75
CA GLN A 135 -20.43 -14.49 -8.99
C GLN A 135 -20.98 -15.93 -9.05
N ARG A 136 -20.45 -16.76 -9.96
CA ARG A 136 -20.78 -18.18 -10.09
C ARG A 136 -19.88 -19.06 -9.22
N ASN A 137 -18.71 -18.58 -8.82
CA ASN A 137 -17.81 -19.28 -7.92
C ASN A 137 -18.20 -18.95 -6.46
N PRO A 138 -18.64 -19.93 -5.65
CA PRO A 138 -18.99 -19.69 -4.24
C PRO A 138 -17.88 -19.03 -3.41
N ASP A 139 -16.61 -19.25 -3.77
CA ASP A 139 -15.45 -18.71 -3.06
C ASP A 139 -15.11 -17.26 -3.42
N GLU A 140 -15.60 -16.77 -4.56
CA GLU A 140 -15.35 -15.41 -5.06
C GLU A 140 -16.62 -14.54 -5.06
N LYS A 141 -17.79 -15.16 -4.88
CA LYS A 141 -19.07 -14.45 -4.86
C LYS A 141 -19.08 -13.36 -3.80
N GLY A 142 -19.41 -12.14 -4.22
CA GLY A 142 -19.37 -10.95 -3.36
C GLY A 142 -17.99 -10.48 -2.91
N ARG A 143 -16.89 -11.08 -3.40
CA ARG A 143 -15.52 -10.67 -3.10
C ARG A 143 -14.93 -9.92 -4.31
N GLY A 144 -15.01 -8.59 -4.26
CA GLY A 144 -14.28 -7.73 -5.18
C GLY A 144 -13.00 -7.21 -4.55
N HIS A 145 -12.04 -6.80 -5.38
CA HIS A 145 -10.83 -6.13 -4.94
C HIS A 145 -10.50 -4.93 -5.81
N ILE A 146 -9.78 -4.00 -5.20
CA ILE A 146 -9.26 -2.79 -5.81
C ILE A 146 -7.75 -2.96 -5.90
N ILE A 147 -7.21 -2.79 -7.10
CA ILE A 147 -5.78 -2.76 -7.35
C ILE A 147 -5.39 -1.31 -7.60
N VAL A 148 -4.53 -0.77 -6.76
CA VAL A 148 -3.99 0.59 -6.89
C VAL A 148 -2.52 0.47 -7.21
N LYS A 149 -2.07 1.10 -8.31
CA LYS A 149 -0.65 1.26 -8.60
C LYS A 149 -0.25 2.71 -8.36
N MET A 150 0.92 2.88 -7.78
CA MET A 150 1.47 4.15 -7.37
C MET A 150 2.97 4.19 -7.68
N LYS A 151 3.52 5.39 -7.75
CA LYS A 151 4.97 5.66 -7.72
C LYS A 151 5.26 6.51 -6.49
N PHE A 152 6.43 6.36 -5.87
CA PHE A 152 6.84 7.12 -4.68
C PHE A 152 8.28 7.60 -4.81
N GLN A 153 8.66 8.67 -4.09
CA GLN A 153 10.04 9.14 -4.02
C GLN A 153 10.87 8.42 -2.98
N ASP A 154 10.42 8.47 -1.74
CA ASP A 154 11.11 7.93 -0.57
C ASP A 154 10.44 6.62 -0.19
N ILE A 155 11.25 5.57 -0.09
CA ILE A 155 10.81 4.25 0.31
C ILE A 155 11.71 3.78 1.44
N THR A 156 11.10 3.48 2.58
CA THR A 156 11.78 2.93 3.75
C THR A 156 11.17 1.57 4.10
N TYR A 157 12.00 0.59 4.39
CA TYR A 157 11.61 -0.76 4.80
C TYR A 157 12.29 -1.10 6.13
N ASP A 158 11.53 -1.55 7.11
CA ASP A 158 12.00 -1.91 8.46
C ASP A 158 11.45 -3.29 8.85
N ASP A 159 12.34 -4.29 8.92
CA ASP A 159 12.05 -5.63 9.43
C ASP A 159 12.44 -5.72 10.91
N LYS A 160 11.43 -5.86 11.77
CA LYS A 160 11.58 -5.90 13.23
C LYS A 160 11.82 -7.31 13.76
N VAL A 161 11.72 -8.33 12.92
CA VAL A 161 11.99 -9.72 13.29
C VAL A 161 13.49 -9.96 13.28
N ILE A 162 14.17 -9.51 12.22
CA ILE A 162 15.61 -9.67 12.05
C ILE A 162 16.41 -8.38 12.27
N ASN A 163 15.74 -7.26 12.57
CA ASN A 163 16.32 -5.94 12.87
C ASN A 163 17.19 -5.38 11.73
N VAL A 164 16.65 -5.40 10.51
CA VAL A 164 17.29 -4.76 9.35
C VAL A 164 16.37 -3.70 8.77
N SER A 165 16.96 -2.62 8.30
CA SER A 165 16.24 -1.57 7.59
C SER A 165 16.95 -1.20 6.29
N GLY A 166 16.16 -0.76 5.32
CA GLY A 166 16.60 -0.25 4.04
C GLY A 166 15.88 1.05 3.75
N HIS A 167 16.54 1.93 3.01
CA HIS A 167 15.98 3.19 2.54
C HIS A 167 16.45 3.43 1.11
N LEU A 168 15.56 4.01 0.30
CA LEU A 168 15.80 4.27 -1.11
C LEU A 168 15.09 5.56 -1.52
N ASP A 169 15.86 6.46 -2.11
CA ASP A 169 15.35 7.59 -2.87
C ASP A 169 15.28 7.23 -4.36
N THR A 170 14.16 7.53 -4.98
CA THR A 170 13.91 7.29 -6.40
C THR A 170 13.88 8.61 -7.18
N THR A 171 13.73 8.54 -8.50
CA THR A 171 13.66 9.71 -9.38
C THR A 171 12.26 9.93 -9.96
N ASN A 172 11.23 9.42 -9.30
CA ASN A 172 9.85 9.48 -9.81
C ASN A 172 9.24 10.90 -9.77
N ALA A 173 9.93 11.88 -9.15
CA ALA A 173 9.53 13.29 -9.07
C ALA A 173 10.70 14.19 -9.46
N SER A 174 10.61 14.68 -10.70
CA SER A 174 11.06 16.01 -11.09
C SER A 174 9.96 16.62 -11.95
#